data_AF-A0A359M4W4-F1
#
_entry.id   AF-A0A359M4W4-F1
#
_cell.length_a   1.000
_cell.length_b   1.000
_cell.length_c   1.000
_cell.angle_alpha   90.00
_cell.angle_beta   90.00
_cell.angle_gamma   90.00
#
_symmetry.space_group_name_H-M   'P 1'
#
loop_
_entity.id
_entity.type
_entity.pdbx_description
1 polymer ?
#
loop_
_entity_poly.entity_id
_entity_poly.type
_entity_poly.pdbx_seq_one_letter_code
_entity_poly.pdbx_strand_id
1 'polypeptide(L)'
;MAKIRFPRTAARRGQIVFGILLSEVHPDPFSAADFIGRHVRPGAQIEESELPEKLVFLEIAGWPGPPVQRGHSLRLLWRFDRQHQKWDEIMRSVSDHATWPHAFAVVARKALGKAAHSTYDEIVILVEAISETLAGELRKLDIDARQVAFSALFDLLASHRLDWVEDKSAEFLSQAVVHDVAARHRTLQ
;
A
#
# COMPACT_ATOMS: atom_id res chain seq x y z
N MET A 1 11.20 -7.51 -30.56
CA MET A 1 10.26 -6.80 -29.68
C MET A 1 10.79 -6.90 -28.27
N ALA A 2 10.77 -5.79 -27.52
CA ALA A 2 11.24 -5.80 -26.13
C ALA A 2 10.19 -6.48 -25.24
N LYS A 3 10.67 -7.34 -24.33
CA LYS A 3 9.84 -8.08 -23.38
C LYS A 3 10.09 -7.56 -21.99
N ILE A 4 9.01 -7.22 -21.29
CA ILE A 4 9.07 -6.78 -19.90
C ILE A 4 8.69 -7.95 -19.00
N ARG A 5 9.45 -8.17 -17.93
CA ARG A 5 9.19 -9.23 -16.95
C ARG A 5 8.40 -8.67 -15.79
N PHE A 6 7.32 -9.33 -15.38
CA PHE A 6 6.60 -8.98 -14.16
C PHE A 6 7.45 -9.27 -12.92
N PRO A 7 7.34 -8.46 -11.85
CA PRO A 7 7.94 -8.77 -10.56
C PRO A 7 7.54 -10.16 -10.08
N ARG A 8 8.44 -10.77 -9.29
CA ARG A 8 8.20 -12.03 -8.60
C ARG A 8 8.96 -12.03 -7.28
N THR A 9 8.24 -11.72 -6.23
CA THR A 9 8.77 -11.56 -4.86
C THR A 9 8.79 -12.86 -4.09
N ALA A 10 8.03 -13.87 -4.52
CA ALA A 10 8.05 -15.18 -3.88
C ALA A 10 9.45 -15.82 -3.92
N ALA A 11 10.01 -16.02 -2.73
CA ALA A 11 11.38 -16.50 -2.53
C ALA A 11 11.54 -18.01 -2.77
N ARG A 12 10.46 -18.80 -2.69
CA ARG A 12 10.54 -20.28 -2.76
C ARG A 12 9.73 -20.85 -3.91
N ARG A 13 10.24 -21.96 -4.47
CA ARG A 13 9.53 -22.76 -5.47
C ARG A 13 8.32 -23.41 -4.81
N GLY A 14 7.13 -23.24 -5.39
CA GLY A 14 5.86 -23.82 -4.87
C GLY A 14 5.05 -22.91 -3.94
N GLN A 15 5.55 -21.71 -3.60
CA GLN A 15 4.69 -20.70 -2.95
C GLN A 15 3.57 -20.28 -3.90
N ILE A 16 2.36 -20.12 -3.36
CA ILE A 16 1.25 -19.52 -4.09
C ILE A 16 1.63 -18.06 -4.36
N VAL A 17 1.63 -17.68 -5.63
CA VAL A 17 1.86 -16.31 -6.06
C VAL A 17 0.84 -16.02 -7.14
N PHE A 18 0.08 -14.96 -6.97
CA PHE A 18 -0.83 -14.49 -7.99
C PHE A 18 -0.56 -13.03 -8.30
N GLY A 19 -0.93 -12.63 -9.51
CA GLY A 19 -0.66 -11.31 -10.02
C GLY A 19 -1.85 -10.79 -10.82
N ILE A 20 -2.18 -9.52 -10.64
CA ILE A 20 -3.21 -8.82 -11.41
C ILE A 20 -2.57 -7.60 -12.06
N LEU A 21 -2.50 -7.59 -13.39
CA LEU A 21 -2.19 -6.37 -14.14
C LEU A 21 -3.47 -5.52 -14.16
N LEU A 22 -3.46 -4.44 -13.38
CA LEU A 22 -4.65 -3.63 -13.11
C LEU A 22 -5.01 -2.78 -14.33
N SER A 23 -6.29 -2.82 -14.70
CA SER A 23 -6.92 -1.86 -15.62
C SER A 23 -7.81 -0.87 -14.88
N GLU A 24 -8.35 -1.30 -13.74
CA GLU A 24 -9.27 -0.51 -12.93
C GLU A 24 -9.27 -0.96 -11.47
N VAL A 25 -9.70 -0.06 -10.62
CA VAL A 25 -9.99 -0.32 -9.21
C VAL A 25 -11.43 0.11 -9.00
N HIS A 26 -12.24 -0.73 -8.36
CA HIS A 26 -13.64 -0.43 -8.11
C HIS A 26 -13.76 0.85 -7.28
N PRO A 27 -14.68 1.77 -7.60
CA PRO A 27 -14.78 3.05 -6.91
C PRO A 27 -15.39 2.91 -5.50
N ASP A 28 -16.26 1.93 -5.29
CA ASP A 28 -16.81 1.61 -3.98
C ASP A 28 -15.76 0.88 -3.14
N PRO A 29 -15.27 1.48 -2.04
CA PRO A 29 -14.31 0.83 -1.16
C PRO A 29 -14.91 -0.42 -0.53
N PHE A 30 -16.22 -0.54 -0.31
CA PHE A 30 -16.80 -1.71 0.37
C PHE A 30 -17.04 -2.91 -0.55
N SER A 31 -16.63 -2.82 -1.82
CA SER A 31 -16.77 -3.91 -2.79
C SER A 31 -15.78 -5.03 -2.48
N ALA A 32 -16.24 -6.28 -2.50
CA ALA A 32 -15.36 -7.45 -2.39
C ALA A 32 -14.45 -7.65 -3.63
N ALA A 33 -14.62 -6.84 -4.67
CA ALA A 33 -13.95 -6.95 -5.97
C ALA A 33 -13.16 -5.68 -6.32
N ASP A 34 -12.28 -5.23 -5.42
CA ASP A 34 -11.59 -3.95 -5.55
C ASP A 34 -10.65 -3.81 -6.75
N PHE A 35 -10.13 -4.92 -7.29
CA PHE A 35 -9.09 -4.89 -8.32
C PHE A 35 -9.55 -5.59 -9.60
N ILE A 36 -9.68 -4.81 -10.68
CA ILE A 36 -10.09 -5.29 -11.99
C ILE A 36 -8.89 -5.28 -12.92
N GLY A 37 -8.63 -6.40 -13.59
CA GLY A 37 -7.51 -6.50 -14.50
C GLY A 37 -7.26 -7.90 -15.04
N ARG A 38 -6.16 -8.02 -15.77
CA ARG A 38 -5.72 -9.30 -16.34
C ARG A 38 -4.93 -10.08 -15.31
N HIS A 39 -5.39 -11.29 -14.98
CA HIS A 39 -4.59 -12.22 -14.19
C HIS A 39 -3.35 -12.65 -14.97
N VAL A 40 -2.18 -12.46 -14.35
CA VAL A 40 -0.89 -12.83 -14.93
C VAL A 40 -0.07 -13.58 -13.89
N ARG A 41 0.80 -14.46 -14.38
CA ARG A 41 1.74 -15.18 -13.51
C ARG A 41 2.90 -14.24 -13.14
N PRO A 42 3.18 -14.00 -11.85
CA PRO A 42 4.37 -13.27 -11.43
C PRO A 42 5.65 -13.87 -12.03
N GLY A 43 6.55 -13.03 -12.53
CA GLY A 43 7.76 -13.43 -13.25
C GLY A 43 7.56 -13.79 -14.73
N ALA A 44 6.32 -13.83 -15.23
CA ALA A 44 6.05 -13.98 -16.66
C ALA A 44 6.55 -12.76 -17.46
N GLN A 45 6.67 -12.93 -18.76
CA GLN A 45 7.01 -11.85 -19.68
C GLN A 45 5.78 -11.41 -20.47
N ILE A 46 5.76 -10.13 -20.82
CA ILE A 46 4.74 -9.49 -21.64
C ILE A 46 5.45 -8.70 -22.75
N GLU A 47 4.90 -8.75 -23.96
CA GLU A 47 5.42 -7.94 -25.06
C GLU A 47 5.11 -6.47 -24.81
N GLU A 48 6.04 -5.58 -25.13
CA GLU A 48 5.85 -4.14 -24.92
C GLU A 48 4.62 -3.59 -25.67
N SER A 49 4.26 -4.17 -26.81
CA SER A 49 3.08 -3.80 -27.59
C SER A 49 1.74 -4.14 -26.92
N GLU A 50 1.74 -5.03 -25.92
CA GLU A 50 0.54 -5.42 -25.18
C GLU A 50 0.35 -4.60 -23.89
N LEU A 51 1.26 -3.66 -23.63
CA LEU A 51 1.28 -2.91 -22.38
C LEU A 51 0.25 -1.78 -22.38
N PRO A 52 -0.63 -1.70 -21.37
CA PRO A 52 -1.42 -0.49 -21.17
C PRO A 52 -0.51 0.72 -20.96
N GLU A 53 -1.02 1.93 -21.21
CA GLU A 53 -0.23 3.16 -21.05
C GLU A 53 0.38 3.24 -19.63
N LYS A 54 -0.45 2.99 -18.61
CA LYS A 54 -0.06 2.91 -17.21
C LYS A 54 -0.02 1.46 -16.76
N LEU A 55 1.17 1.01 -16.32
CA LEU A 55 1.39 -0.34 -15.84
C LEU A 55 1.37 -0.35 -14.32
N VAL A 56 0.28 -0.85 -13.76
CA VAL A 56 0.15 -1.09 -12.33
C VAL A 56 -0.11 -2.57 -12.11
N PHE A 57 0.69 -3.20 -11.27
CA PHE A 57 0.64 -4.63 -11.04
C PHE A 57 0.50 -4.93 -9.55
N LEU A 58 -0.57 -5.63 -9.18
CA LEU A 58 -0.76 -6.14 -7.84
C LEU A 58 -0.18 -7.56 -7.78
N GLU A 59 0.86 -7.75 -6.98
CA GLU A 59 1.39 -9.07 -6.66
C GLU A 59 0.93 -9.48 -5.26
N ILE A 60 0.43 -10.71 -5.14
CA ILE A 60 0.17 -11.32 -3.84
C ILE A 60 0.99 -12.62 -3.78
N ALA A 61 2.04 -12.55 -2.95
CA ALA A 61 2.98 -13.62 -2.71
C ALA A 61 2.73 -14.26 -1.34
N GLY A 62 2.77 -15.59 -1.27
CA GLY A 62 2.75 -16.29 0.02
C GLY A 62 3.90 -15.82 0.92
N TRP A 63 3.65 -15.75 2.24
CA TRP A 63 4.63 -15.28 3.21
C TRP A 63 5.95 -16.09 3.17
N PRO A 64 7.13 -15.43 3.13
CA PRO A 64 8.43 -16.11 3.11
C PRO A 64 8.89 -16.65 4.47
N GLY A 65 8.23 -16.31 5.57
CA GLY A 65 8.62 -16.70 6.93
C GLY A 65 8.26 -18.14 7.34
N PRO A 66 8.42 -18.47 8.65
CA PRO A 66 8.20 -19.82 9.17
C PRO A 66 6.79 -20.35 8.90
N PRO A 67 6.60 -21.68 8.70
CA PRO A 67 5.33 -22.29 8.35
C PRO A 67 4.24 -22.18 9.44
N VAL A 68 4.55 -21.66 10.63
CA VAL A 68 3.61 -21.42 11.72
C VAL A 68 2.79 -20.13 11.50
N GLN A 69 3.21 -19.27 10.57
CA GLN A 69 2.54 -18.03 10.17
C GLN A 69 1.70 -18.22 8.88
N ARG A 70 1.09 -19.40 8.72
CA ARG A 70 0.13 -19.70 7.64
C ARG A 70 -1.07 -18.75 7.79
N GLY A 71 -1.21 -17.80 6.87
CA GLY A 71 -2.29 -16.80 6.88
C GLY A 71 -1.83 -15.42 6.43
N HIS A 72 -0.56 -15.10 6.67
CA HIS A 72 0.02 -13.86 6.16
C HIS A 72 0.35 -14.03 4.67
N SER A 73 -0.04 -13.06 3.86
CA SER A 73 0.35 -12.96 2.46
C SER A 73 1.03 -11.62 2.26
N LEU A 74 2.19 -11.64 1.62
CA LEU A 74 2.87 -10.43 1.19
C LEU A 74 2.12 -9.88 -0.03
N ARG A 75 1.61 -8.66 0.09
CA ARG A 75 0.91 -7.95 -0.97
C ARG A 75 1.76 -6.77 -1.38
N LEU A 76 2.00 -6.64 -2.67
CA LEU A 76 2.87 -5.61 -3.23
C LEU A 76 2.15 -4.96 -4.41
N LEU A 77 2.18 -3.64 -4.44
CA LEU A 77 1.71 -2.88 -5.58
C LEU A 77 2.93 -2.29 -6.29
N TRP A 78 3.01 -2.58 -7.58
CA TRP A 78 4.12 -2.20 -8.43
C TRP A 78 3.65 -1.23 -9.51
N ARG A 79 4.51 -0.27 -9.85
CA ARG A 79 4.34 0.60 -11.01
C ARG A 79 5.54 0.43 -11.93
N PHE A 80 5.30 0.23 -13.23
CA PHE A 80 6.40 0.21 -14.19
C PHE A 80 6.80 1.62 -14.59
N ASP A 81 8.06 1.96 -14.34
CA ASP A 81 8.70 3.16 -14.86
C ASP A 81 9.21 2.88 -16.27
N ARG A 82 8.52 3.46 -17.26
CA ARG A 82 8.88 3.31 -18.68
C ARG A 82 10.18 4.02 -19.04
N GLN A 83 10.53 5.10 -18.36
CA GLN A 83 11.75 5.85 -18.63
C GLN A 83 12.99 5.04 -18.23
N HIS A 84 12.93 4.41 -17.05
CA HIS A 84 14.04 3.61 -16.51
C HIS A 84 13.88 2.10 -16.76
N GLN A 85 12.80 1.68 -17.45
CA GLN A 85 12.48 0.29 -17.77
C GLN A 85 12.52 -0.65 -16.55
N LYS A 86 12.02 -0.18 -15.41
CA LYS A 86 12.07 -0.89 -14.12
C LYS A 86 10.72 -0.89 -13.43
N TRP A 87 10.50 -1.87 -12.57
CA TRP A 87 9.38 -1.87 -11.65
C TRP A 87 9.76 -1.18 -10.35
N ASP A 88 8.97 -0.18 -9.96
CA ASP A 88 9.05 0.44 -8.66
C ASP A 88 7.97 -0.14 -7.74
N GLU A 89 8.35 -0.51 -6.53
CA GLU A 89 7.40 -0.83 -5.47
C GLU A 89 6.79 0.47 -4.96
N ILE A 90 5.47 0.58 -5.00
CA ILE A 90 4.75 1.77 -4.53
C ILE A 90 3.90 1.51 -3.28
N MET A 91 3.68 0.23 -2.94
CA MET A 91 3.05 -0.16 -1.68
C MET A 91 3.40 -1.60 -1.32
N ARG A 92 3.53 -1.86 -0.01
CA ARG A 92 3.77 -3.19 0.55
C ARG A 92 2.90 -3.37 1.79
N SER A 93 2.29 -4.55 1.92
CA SER A 93 1.68 -4.99 3.18
C SER A 93 1.94 -6.46 3.43
N VAL A 94 2.14 -6.78 4.71
CA VAL A 94 2.34 -8.13 5.23
C VAL A 94 1.13 -8.59 6.07
N SER A 95 0.20 -7.68 6.36
CA SER A 95 -0.90 -7.95 7.27
C SER A 95 -2.00 -8.79 6.63
N ASP A 96 -2.74 -9.50 7.47
CA ASP A 96 -3.97 -10.22 7.16
C ASP A 96 -5.22 -9.37 7.45
N HIS A 97 -5.05 -8.08 7.73
CA HIS A 97 -6.15 -7.18 8.09
C HIS A 97 -7.12 -6.97 6.93
N ALA A 98 -8.42 -6.98 7.22
CA ALA A 98 -9.48 -6.84 6.23
C ALA A 98 -9.43 -5.49 5.47
N THR A 99 -8.71 -4.50 5.99
CA THR A 99 -8.56 -3.14 5.45
C THR A 99 -7.53 -3.02 4.32
N TRP A 100 -6.67 -4.04 4.13
CA TRP A 100 -5.63 -3.99 3.09
C TRP A 100 -6.15 -3.64 1.68
N PRO A 101 -7.31 -4.17 1.22
CA PRO A 101 -7.80 -3.90 -0.13
C PRO A 101 -8.06 -2.41 -0.33
N HIS A 102 -8.70 -1.76 0.63
CA HIS A 102 -9.05 -0.34 0.55
C HIS A 102 -7.80 0.55 0.48
N ALA A 103 -6.80 0.27 1.33
CA ALA A 103 -5.56 1.03 1.32
C ALA A 103 -4.81 0.86 -0.03
N PHE A 104 -4.76 -0.37 -0.56
CA PHE A 104 -4.19 -0.62 -1.89
C PHE A 104 -5.00 0.02 -3.01
N ALA A 105 -6.33 0.06 -2.90
CA ALA A 105 -7.23 0.66 -3.88
C ALA A 105 -6.97 2.17 -4.04
N VAL A 106 -6.73 2.89 -2.95
CA VAL A 106 -6.38 4.32 -3.00
C VAL A 106 -5.07 4.54 -3.78
N VAL A 107 -4.01 3.80 -3.42
CA VAL A 107 -2.70 3.94 -4.07
C VAL A 107 -2.76 3.50 -5.54
N ALA A 108 -3.48 2.42 -5.84
CA ALA A 108 -3.66 1.92 -7.20
C ALA A 108 -4.44 2.89 -8.09
N ARG A 109 -5.51 3.53 -7.59
CA ARG A 109 -6.25 4.57 -8.35
C ARG A 109 -5.37 5.76 -8.68
N LYS A 110 -4.53 6.20 -7.75
CA LYS A 110 -3.55 7.27 -7.99
C LYS A 110 -2.50 6.84 -9.04
N ALA A 111 -1.99 5.61 -8.95
CA ALA A 111 -1.01 5.08 -9.91
C ALA A 111 -1.59 4.90 -11.32
N LEU A 112 -2.88 4.55 -11.43
CA LEU A 112 -3.63 4.54 -12.69
C LEU A 112 -4.03 5.96 -13.14
N GLY A 113 -3.74 7.00 -12.34
CA GLY A 113 -4.15 8.40 -12.53
C GLY A 113 -5.64 8.58 -12.73
N LYS A 114 -6.45 7.78 -12.03
CA LYS A 114 -7.91 7.90 -11.96
C LYS A 114 -8.39 8.78 -10.80
N ALA A 115 -7.52 9.09 -9.84
CA ALA A 115 -7.81 10.00 -8.74
C ALA A 115 -6.89 11.23 -8.83
N ALA A 116 -7.50 12.42 -8.93
CA ALA A 116 -6.78 13.69 -8.86
C ALA A 116 -6.44 14.08 -7.41
N HIS A 117 -7.35 13.76 -6.48
CA HIS A 117 -7.20 14.01 -5.04
C HIS A 117 -7.79 12.84 -4.27
N SER A 118 -7.22 12.54 -3.10
CA SER A 118 -7.79 11.57 -2.18
C SER A 118 -8.97 12.18 -1.42
N THR A 119 -10.02 11.40 -1.20
CA THR A 119 -11.12 11.83 -0.32
C THR A 119 -10.69 11.77 1.14
N TYR A 120 -11.43 12.43 2.03
CA TYR A 120 -11.17 12.36 3.47
C TYR A 120 -11.22 10.91 3.98
N ASP A 121 -12.24 10.14 3.58
CA ASP A 121 -12.38 8.74 3.97
C ASP A 121 -11.20 7.88 3.49
N GLU A 122 -10.69 8.14 2.29
CA GLU A 122 -9.50 7.46 1.77
C GLU A 122 -8.25 7.79 2.59
N ILE A 123 -8.11 9.04 3.04
CA ILE A 123 -7.02 9.45 3.93
C ILE A 123 -7.14 8.72 5.27
N VAL A 124 -8.34 8.66 5.86
CA VAL A 124 -8.57 7.93 7.12
C VAL A 124 -8.20 6.46 6.97
N ILE A 125 -8.66 5.80 5.89
CA ILE A 125 -8.33 4.41 5.60
C ILE A 125 -6.81 4.20 5.48
N LEU A 126 -6.10 5.11 4.79
CA LEU A 126 -4.65 5.03 4.67
C LEU A 126 -3.96 5.20 6.02
N VAL A 127 -4.40 6.16 6.83
CA VAL A 127 -3.86 6.41 8.18
C VAL A 127 -4.09 5.21 9.09
N GLU A 128 -5.28 4.60 9.06
CA GLU A 128 -5.59 3.38 9.81
C GLU A 128 -4.67 2.23 9.38
N ALA A 129 -4.52 1.99 8.07
CA ALA A 129 -3.65 0.93 7.56
C ALA A 129 -2.15 1.13 7.92
N ILE A 130 -1.66 2.37 7.85
CA ILE A 130 -0.29 2.72 8.27
C ILE A 130 -0.14 2.48 9.79
N SER A 131 -1.10 2.94 10.58
CA SER A 131 -1.08 2.83 12.03
C SER A 131 -1.09 1.37 12.49
N GLU A 132 -1.92 0.54 11.88
CA GLU A 132 -1.96 -0.91 12.16
C GLU A 132 -0.65 -1.60 11.80
N THR A 133 -0.12 -1.32 10.61
CA THR A 133 1.17 -1.89 10.16
C THR A 133 2.28 -1.50 11.12
N LEU A 134 2.34 -0.22 11.49
CA LEU A 134 3.33 0.30 12.43
C LEU A 134 3.18 -0.33 13.82
N ALA A 135 1.96 -0.43 14.34
CA ALA A 135 1.70 -1.07 15.61
C ALA A 135 2.12 -2.56 15.61
N GLY A 136 1.89 -3.26 14.51
CA GLY A 136 2.32 -4.65 14.32
C GLY A 136 3.84 -4.82 14.38
N GLU A 137 4.61 -3.95 13.73
CA GLU A 137 6.08 -3.98 13.78
C GLU A 137 6.62 -3.57 15.16
N LEU A 138 6.08 -2.51 15.76
CA LEU A 138 6.51 -2.02 17.08
C LEU A 138 6.26 -3.04 18.20
N ARG A 139 5.22 -3.89 18.09
CA ARG A 139 4.96 -4.97 19.05
C ARG A 139 6.05 -6.04 19.08
N LYS A 140 6.86 -6.18 18.02
CA LYS A 140 7.96 -7.16 17.95
C LYS A 140 9.20 -6.70 18.71
N LEU A 141 9.27 -5.41 19.05
CA LEU A 141 10.37 -4.81 19.80
C LEU A 141 10.11 -4.92 21.31
N ASP A 142 11.19 -5.03 22.08
CA ASP A 142 11.14 -4.83 23.54
C ASP A 142 10.83 -3.36 23.89
N ILE A 143 10.64 -3.09 25.17
CA ILE A 143 10.16 -1.78 25.63
C ILE A 143 11.15 -0.64 25.33
N ASP A 144 12.45 -0.90 25.49
CA ASP A 144 13.50 0.11 25.29
C ASP A 144 13.67 0.42 23.80
N ALA A 145 13.76 -0.62 22.95
CA ALA A 145 13.83 -0.47 21.51
C ALA A 145 12.56 0.18 20.94
N ARG A 146 11.39 -0.12 21.49
CA ARG A 146 10.13 0.51 21.09
C ARG A 146 10.11 2.00 21.42
N GLN A 147 10.62 2.42 22.57
CA GLN A 147 10.72 3.83 22.93
C GLN A 147 11.66 4.61 22.00
N VAL A 148 12.81 4.02 21.66
CA VAL A 148 13.73 4.59 20.66
C VAL A 148 13.06 4.72 19.30
N ALA A 149 12.36 3.67 18.84
CA ALA A 149 11.64 3.69 17.57
C ALA A 149 10.56 4.78 17.53
N PHE A 150 9.77 4.94 18.60
CA PHE A 150 8.78 6.02 18.69
C PHE A 150 9.39 7.41 18.62
N SER A 151 10.52 7.63 19.29
CA SER A 151 11.21 8.92 19.27
C SER A 151 11.71 9.24 17.86
N ALA A 152 12.35 8.26 17.19
CA ALA A 152 12.82 8.43 15.82
C ALA A 152 11.67 8.69 14.81
N LEU A 153 10.53 7.99 14.97
CA LEU A 153 9.34 8.22 14.14
C LEU A 153 8.77 9.62 14.36
N PHE A 154 8.72 10.08 15.60
CA PHE A 154 8.27 11.43 15.93
C PHE A 154 9.18 12.49 15.30
N ASP A 155 10.49 12.35 15.43
CA ASP A 155 11.48 13.27 14.83
C ASP A 155 11.38 13.30 13.30
N LEU A 156 11.18 12.14 12.68
CA LEU A 156 10.97 12.04 11.23
C LEU A 156 9.69 12.78 10.80
N LEU A 157 8.58 12.55 11.48
CA LEU A 157 7.31 13.23 11.17
C LEU A 157 7.39 14.74 11.44
N ALA A 158 8.09 15.15 12.49
CA ALA A 158 8.29 16.55 12.83
C ALA A 158 9.18 17.27 11.79
N SER A 159 10.23 16.61 11.29
CA SER A 159 11.12 17.20 10.28
C SER A 159 10.44 17.40 8.93
N HIS A 160 9.57 16.48 8.50
CA HIS A 160 8.79 16.64 7.27
C HIS A 160 7.60 17.60 7.38
N ARG A 161 7.14 17.92 8.60
CA ARG A 161 6.06 18.89 8.82
C ARG A 161 6.42 20.28 8.29
N LEU A 162 7.69 20.66 8.31
CA LEU A 162 8.15 21.96 7.80
C LEU A 162 8.05 22.05 6.28
N ASP A 163 8.28 20.94 5.57
CA ASP A 163 8.17 20.89 4.11
C ASP A 163 6.70 20.90 3.62
N TRP A 164 5.75 20.47 4.47
CA TRP A 164 4.33 20.33 4.11
C TRP A 164 3.49 21.58 4.38
N VAL A 165 3.91 22.46 5.29
CA VAL A 165 3.17 23.69 5.65
C VAL A 165 3.31 24.79 4.58
N GLU A 166 4.30 24.71 3.69
CA GLU A 166 4.39 25.62 2.53
C GLU A 166 3.33 25.31 1.45
N ASP A 167 2.71 24.13 1.49
CA ASP A 167 1.58 23.76 0.63
C ASP A 167 0.26 24.00 1.38
N LYS A 168 -0.46 25.10 1.04
CA LYS A 168 -1.69 25.58 1.72
C LYS A 168 -2.83 24.56 1.84
N SER A 169 -2.71 23.41 1.19
CA SER A 169 -3.65 22.29 1.27
C SER A 169 -3.52 21.46 2.56
N ALA A 170 -2.37 21.50 3.25
CA ALA A 170 -2.12 20.73 4.47
C ALA A 170 -2.82 21.27 5.73
N GLU A 171 -3.09 22.58 5.79
CA GLU A 171 -3.67 23.25 6.96
C GLU A 171 -5.14 22.85 7.20
N PHE A 172 -5.89 22.59 6.12
CA PHE A 172 -7.29 22.16 6.18
C PHE A 172 -7.43 20.70 6.67
N LEU A 173 -6.53 19.82 6.24
CA LEU A 173 -6.54 18.40 6.63
C LEU A 173 -6.08 18.20 8.08
N SER A 174 -5.13 19.02 8.55
CA SER A 174 -4.65 19.01 9.94
C SER A 174 -5.77 19.25 10.96
N GLN A 175 -6.70 20.16 10.69
CA GLN A 175 -7.75 20.48 11.64
C GLN A 175 -8.86 19.42 11.65
N ALA A 176 -9.25 18.89 10.48
CA ALA A 176 -10.29 17.88 10.36
C ALA A 176 -9.90 16.55 11.04
N VAL A 177 -8.68 16.07 10.80
CA VAL A 177 -8.21 14.78 11.35
C VAL A 177 -8.07 14.82 12.88
N VAL A 178 -7.55 15.92 13.43
CA VAL A 178 -7.39 16.07 14.89
C VAL A 178 -8.75 16.09 15.61
N HIS A 179 -9.75 16.73 15.02
CA HIS A 179 -11.09 16.79 15.61
C HIS A 179 -11.82 15.44 15.60
N ASP A 180 -11.68 14.63 14.54
CA ASP A 180 -12.37 13.34 14.43
C ASP A 180 -11.72 12.24 15.29
N VAL A 181 -10.37 12.18 15.36
CA VAL A 181 -9.66 11.27 16.27
C VAL A 181 -10.05 11.56 17.74
N ALA A 182 -10.14 12.83 18.11
CA ALA A 182 -10.58 13.24 19.44
C ALA A 182 -12.07 12.96 19.72
N ALA A 183 -12.91 12.87 18.69
CA ALA A 183 -14.32 12.50 18.83
C ALA A 183 -14.48 10.99 19.02
N ARG A 184 -13.80 10.16 18.20
CA ARG A 184 -13.86 8.69 18.31
C ARG A 184 -13.29 8.16 19.62
N HIS A 185 -12.27 8.80 20.20
CA HIS A 185 -11.74 8.43 21.51
C HIS A 185 -12.70 8.70 22.68
N ARG A 186 -13.67 9.63 22.54
CA ARG A 186 -14.68 9.89 23.57
C ARG A 186 -15.82 8.89 23.57
N THR A 187 -16.08 8.22 22.44
CA THR A 187 -17.17 7.24 22.31
C THR A 187 -16.78 5.83 22.80
N LEU A 188 -15.50 5.62 23.12
CA LEU A 188 -14.93 4.34 23.59
C LEU A 188 -14.60 4.33 25.10
N GLN A 189 -15.02 5.36 25.84
CA GLN A 189 -14.97 5.43 27.31
C GLN A 189 -16.39 5.36 27.89
#